data_AF-X1K139-F1
#
_entry.id   AF-X1K139-F1
#
_cell.length_a   1.000
_cell.length_b   1.000
_cell.length_c   1.000
_cell.angle_alpha   90.00
_cell.angle_beta   90.00
_cell.angle_gamma   90.00
#
_symmetry.space_group_name_H-M   'P 1'
#
loop_
_entity.id
_entity.type
_entity.pdbx_description
1 polymer ?
#
loop_
_entity_poly.entity_id
_entity_poly.type
_entity_poly.pdbx_seq_one_letter_code
_entity_poly.pdbx_strand_id
1 'polypeptide(L)'
;TAKELKVLSDEDLVSLHGQVHTFWEDRGARASDELSINCHLLIVAEMKRRGLEHRIQDGLDEAAARLMGLHINEDYVYLDDLRQIYGSGFSLKEPFLAAIGSTVVSGRGKDLDIWVNLNMGKGASEKLLKDL
;
A
#
# COMPACT_ATOMS: atom_id res chain seq x y z
N THR A 1 -15.46 -15.59 13.61
CA THR A 1 -14.91 -16.41 12.49
C THR A 1 -14.82 -15.60 11.21
N ALA A 2 -14.05 -16.02 10.20
CA ALA A 2 -13.92 -15.28 8.94
C ALA A 2 -15.26 -15.07 8.19
N LYS A 3 -16.26 -15.94 8.43
CA LYS A 3 -17.61 -15.79 7.87
C LYS A 3 -18.39 -14.66 8.54
N GLU A 4 -18.22 -14.48 9.84
CA GLU A 4 -18.88 -13.41 10.62
C GLU A 4 -18.32 -12.03 10.25
N LEU A 5 -17.02 -11.91 9.94
CA LEU A 5 -16.44 -10.63 9.52
C LEU A 5 -17.10 -10.06 8.26
N LYS A 6 -17.58 -10.92 7.34
CA LYS A 6 -18.20 -10.50 6.08
C LYS A 6 -19.58 -9.86 6.24
N VAL A 7 -20.24 -10.08 7.38
CA VAL A 7 -21.58 -9.53 7.65
C VAL A 7 -21.55 -8.27 8.49
N LEU A 8 -20.40 -7.91 9.07
CA LEU A 8 -20.21 -6.67 9.81
C LEU A 8 -20.25 -5.47 8.87
N SER A 9 -20.77 -4.35 9.37
CA SER A 9 -20.61 -3.05 8.70
C SER A 9 -19.14 -2.61 8.71
N ASP A 10 -18.79 -1.62 7.90
CA ASP A 10 -17.42 -1.08 7.89
C ASP A 10 -17.08 -0.42 9.24
N GLU A 11 -18.05 0.27 9.85
CA GLU A 11 -17.91 0.88 11.18
C GLU A 11 -17.67 -0.18 12.26
N ASP A 12 -18.42 -1.29 12.24
CA ASP A 12 -18.23 -2.39 13.19
C ASP A 12 -16.89 -3.08 12.98
N LEU A 13 -16.43 -3.21 11.74
CA LEU A 13 -15.16 -3.82 11.41
C LEU A 13 -13.98 -2.97 11.92
N VAL A 14 -14.06 -1.64 11.75
CA VAL A 14 -13.07 -0.68 12.29
C VAL A 14 -13.11 -0.66 13.82
N SER A 15 -14.31 -0.70 14.41
CA SER A 15 -14.46 -0.79 15.88
C SER A 15 -13.83 -2.08 16.42
N LEU A 16 -14.07 -3.22 15.76
CA LEU A 16 -13.49 -4.50 16.12
C LEU A 16 -11.95 -4.49 15.97
N HIS A 17 -11.43 -3.86 14.92
CA HIS A 17 -9.98 -3.64 14.74
C HIS A 17 -9.38 -2.89 15.95
N GLY A 18 -9.99 -1.79 16.37
CA GLY A 18 -9.57 -1.05 17.56
C GLY A 18 -9.66 -1.86 18.85
N GLN A 19 -10.70 -2.68 19.03
CA GLN A 19 -10.85 -3.55 20.20
C GLN A 19 -9.75 -4.61 20.28
N VAL A 20 -9.30 -5.15 19.14
CA VAL A 20 -8.18 -6.11 19.12
C VAL A 20 -6.88 -5.44 19.56
N HIS A 21 -6.65 -4.19 19.16
CA HIS A 21 -5.53 -3.39 19.64
C HIS A 21 -5.56 -3.18 21.15
N THR A 22 -6.69 -2.71 21.70
CA THR A 22 -6.86 -2.57 23.16
C THR A 22 -6.64 -3.90 23.88
N PHE A 23 -7.18 -4.99 23.36
CA PHE A 23 -7.02 -6.32 23.96
C PHE A 23 -5.57 -6.80 23.96
N TRP A 24 -4.82 -6.51 22.89
CA TRP A 24 -3.39 -6.84 22.80
C TRP A 24 -2.55 -6.03 23.79
N GLU A 25 -2.84 -4.73 23.92
CA GLU A 25 -2.21 -3.85 24.92
C GLU A 25 -2.48 -4.33 26.34
N ASP A 26 -3.73 -4.67 26.67
CA ASP A 26 -4.13 -5.20 27.99
C ASP A 26 -3.40 -6.50 28.35
N ARG A 27 -2.96 -7.25 27.34
CA ARG A 27 -2.18 -8.50 27.50
C ARG A 27 -0.66 -8.26 27.55
N GLY A 28 -0.25 -6.99 27.55
CA GLY A 28 1.13 -6.55 27.68
C GLY A 28 1.87 -6.44 26.36
N ALA A 29 1.16 -6.20 25.24
CA ALA A 29 1.74 -5.85 23.93
C ALA A 29 2.85 -6.81 23.47
N ARG A 30 2.64 -8.12 23.65
CA ARG A 30 3.68 -9.12 23.35
C ARG A 30 3.65 -9.49 21.88
N ALA A 31 4.82 -9.43 21.23
CA ALA A 31 5.00 -9.88 19.86
C ALA A 31 4.74 -11.39 19.67
N SER A 32 4.69 -12.16 20.75
CA SER A 32 4.38 -13.60 20.74
C SER A 32 2.89 -13.90 21.01
N ASP A 33 2.01 -12.90 21.10
CA ASP A 33 0.58 -13.12 21.36
C ASP A 33 -0.15 -13.52 20.06
N GLU A 34 0.04 -14.78 19.67
CA GLU A 34 -0.49 -15.34 18.42
C GLU A 34 -2.00 -15.15 18.26
N LEU A 35 -2.77 -15.17 19.36
CA LEU A 35 -4.22 -14.98 19.31
C LEU A 35 -4.57 -13.59 18.75
N SER A 36 -3.99 -12.55 19.35
CA SER A 36 -4.24 -11.16 18.96
C SER A 36 -3.74 -10.89 17.54
N ILE A 37 -2.56 -11.42 17.19
CA ILE A 37 -1.98 -11.31 15.85
C ILE A 37 -2.86 -11.99 14.80
N ASN A 38 -3.30 -13.23 15.04
CA ASN A 38 -4.13 -13.97 14.09
C ASN A 38 -5.52 -13.33 13.92
N CYS A 39 -6.11 -12.83 15.01
CA CYS A 39 -7.37 -12.08 14.95
C CYS A 39 -7.21 -10.79 14.14
N HIS A 40 -6.15 -10.03 14.39
CA HIS A 40 -5.82 -8.81 13.66
C HIS A 40 -5.65 -9.08 12.16
N LEU A 41 -4.89 -10.12 11.79
CA LEU A 41 -4.70 -10.52 10.39
C LEU A 41 -6.01 -10.83 9.66
N LEU A 42 -6.96 -11.51 10.32
CA LEU A 42 -8.27 -11.81 9.73
C LEU A 42 -9.09 -10.53 9.48
N ILE A 43 -9.02 -9.57 10.40
CA ILE A 43 -9.72 -8.29 10.29
C ILE A 43 -9.08 -7.43 9.19
N VAL A 44 -7.75 -7.27 9.19
CA VAL A 44 -7.01 -6.51 8.18
C VAL A 44 -7.21 -7.10 6.78
N ALA A 45 -7.24 -8.42 6.63
CA ALA A 45 -7.54 -9.06 5.36
C ALA A 45 -8.94 -8.69 4.84
N GLU A 46 -9.94 -8.64 5.71
CA GLU A 46 -11.30 -8.22 5.35
C GLU A 46 -11.39 -6.71 5.06
N MET A 47 -10.71 -5.87 5.85
CA MET A 47 -10.60 -4.43 5.60
C MET A 47 -9.99 -4.16 4.23
N LYS A 48 -8.88 -4.83 3.90
CA LYS A 48 -8.23 -4.76 2.59
C LYS A 48 -9.15 -5.22 1.46
N ARG A 49 -9.91 -6.30 1.67
CA ARG A 49 -10.91 -6.78 0.69
C ARG A 49 -11.98 -5.73 0.37
N ARG A 50 -12.31 -4.87 1.33
CA ARG A 50 -13.28 -3.78 1.20
C ARG A 50 -12.67 -2.46 0.75
N GLY A 51 -11.34 -2.39 0.59
CA GLY A 51 -10.63 -1.15 0.24
C GLY A 51 -10.56 -0.15 1.40
N LEU A 52 -10.72 -0.62 2.64
CA LEU A 52 -10.51 0.21 3.83
C LEU A 52 -9.00 0.35 4.06
N GLU A 53 -8.59 1.58 4.37
CA GLU A 53 -7.18 1.88 4.67
C GLU A 53 -6.80 1.29 6.04
N HIS A 54 -5.64 0.65 6.08
CA HIS A 54 -5.00 0.19 7.33
C HIS A 54 -3.56 0.71 7.31
N ARG A 55 -3.18 1.44 8.36
CA ARG A 55 -1.85 2.02 8.53
C ARG A 55 -1.09 1.24 9.60
N ILE A 56 0.23 1.19 9.48
CA ILE A 56 1.10 0.57 10.49
C ILE A 56 1.33 1.63 11.57
N GLN A 57 0.79 1.41 12.78
CA GLN A 57 0.86 2.38 13.87
C GLN A 57 1.63 1.85 15.09
N ASP A 58 1.62 0.54 15.31
CA ASP A 58 2.22 -0.07 16.50
C ASP A 58 2.84 -1.46 16.25
N GLY A 59 3.29 -2.08 17.34
CA GLY A 59 3.94 -3.39 17.31
C GLY A 59 3.02 -4.54 16.86
N LEU A 60 1.69 -4.41 16.98
CA LEU A 60 0.76 -5.41 16.47
C LEU A 60 0.64 -5.32 14.96
N ASP A 61 0.51 -4.09 14.44
CA ASP A 61 0.50 -3.85 13.00
C ASP A 61 1.84 -4.27 12.36
N GLU A 62 2.96 -3.98 13.03
CA GLU A 62 4.28 -4.44 12.58
C GLU A 62 4.36 -5.97 12.54
N ALA A 63 3.95 -6.65 13.62
CA ALA A 63 3.97 -8.11 13.66
C ALA A 63 3.13 -8.73 12.54
N ALA A 64 1.94 -8.19 12.30
CA ALA A 64 1.06 -8.60 11.22
C ALA A 64 1.70 -8.34 9.83
N ALA A 65 2.30 -7.16 9.63
CA ALA A 65 2.95 -6.80 8.38
C ALA A 65 4.16 -7.71 8.05
N ARG A 66 4.95 -8.11 9.05
CA ARG A 66 6.09 -9.04 8.84
C ARG A 66 5.59 -10.40 8.37
N LEU A 67 4.52 -10.89 8.98
CA LEU A 67 3.90 -12.17 8.61
C LEU A 67 3.26 -12.15 7.23
N MET A 68 2.77 -11.00 6.78
CA MET A 68 2.27 -10.80 5.41
C MET A 68 3.39 -10.60 4.38
N GLY A 69 4.67 -10.61 4.80
CA GLY A 69 5.82 -10.41 3.91
C GLY A 69 6.04 -8.96 3.47
N LEU A 70 5.47 -7.99 4.19
CA LEU A 70 5.72 -6.57 3.92
C LEU A 70 7.09 -6.16 4.51
N HIS A 71 7.87 -5.40 3.72
CA HIS A 71 9.20 -4.94 4.08
C HIS A 71 9.15 -3.70 4.99
N ILE A 72 8.75 -3.86 6.25
CA ILE A 72 8.56 -2.75 7.23
C ILE A 72 9.81 -1.92 7.55
N ASN A 73 10.99 -2.33 7.09
CA ASN A 73 12.24 -1.60 7.29
C ASN A 73 12.51 -0.55 6.20
N GLU A 74 11.58 -0.35 5.26
CA GLU A 74 11.63 0.75 4.31
C GLU A 74 10.83 1.93 4.86
N ASP A 75 11.36 3.15 4.71
CA ASP A 75 10.65 4.37 5.06
C ASP A 75 9.43 4.53 4.14
N TYR A 76 8.28 4.05 4.58
CA TYR A 76 7.01 4.26 3.89
C TYR A 76 6.46 5.64 4.23
N VAL A 77 6.00 6.37 3.21
CA VAL A 77 5.25 7.61 3.38
C VAL A 77 3.87 7.44 2.74
N TYR A 78 2.81 7.69 3.51
CA TYR A 78 1.45 7.62 2.99
C TYR A 78 1.19 8.81 2.06
N LEU A 79 0.44 8.58 0.99
CA LEU A 79 0.18 9.61 -0.03
C LEU A 79 -0.53 10.85 0.52
N ASP A 80 -1.39 10.65 1.51
CA ASP A 80 -2.08 11.76 2.17
C ASP A 80 -1.11 12.59 3.03
N ASP A 81 -0.11 11.96 3.63
CA ASP A 81 0.95 12.67 4.36
C ASP A 81 1.78 13.51 3.37
N LEU A 82 2.09 12.97 2.19
CA LEU A 82 2.75 13.73 1.12
C LEU A 82 1.89 14.92 0.65
N ARG A 83 0.58 14.75 0.50
CA ARG A 83 -0.33 15.85 0.18
C ARG A 83 -0.39 16.90 1.29
N GLN A 84 -0.29 16.49 2.54
CA GLN A 84 -0.25 17.42 3.67
C GLN A 84 1.08 18.20 3.71
N ILE A 85 2.20 17.53 3.45
CA ILE A 85 3.55 18.14 3.45
C ILE A 85 3.74 19.08 2.25
N TYR A 86 3.40 18.62 1.04
CA TYR A 86 3.69 19.33 -0.20
C TYR A 86 2.51 20.17 -0.72
N GLY A 87 1.35 20.09 -0.04
CA GLY A 87 0.15 20.86 -0.35
C GLY A 87 -0.59 20.38 -1.60
N SER A 88 -1.56 21.19 -2.04
CA SER A 88 -2.46 20.88 -3.17
C SER A 88 -1.76 20.76 -4.53
N GLY A 89 -0.48 21.15 -4.63
CA GLY A 89 0.34 20.97 -5.82
C GLY A 89 0.93 19.57 -5.98
N PHE A 90 0.86 18.72 -4.95
CA PHE A 90 1.35 17.36 -5.03
C PHE A 90 0.36 16.46 -5.78
N SER A 91 0.81 15.99 -6.95
CA SER A 91 0.15 14.93 -7.70
C SER A 91 1.15 13.84 -8.04
N LEU A 92 0.75 12.59 -7.81
CA LEU A 92 1.42 11.47 -8.45
C LEU A 92 1.18 11.58 -9.95
N LYS A 93 2.27 11.63 -10.72
CA LYS A 93 2.15 11.47 -12.18
C LYS A 93 1.53 10.11 -12.46
N GLU A 94 0.59 10.08 -13.39
CA GLU A 94 0.02 8.82 -13.86
C GLU A 94 1.14 7.89 -14.36
N PRO A 95 1.00 6.57 -14.17
CA PRO A 95 1.95 5.60 -14.71
C PRO A 95 2.11 5.85 -16.21
N PHE A 96 3.34 6.16 -16.63
CA PHE A 96 3.67 6.41 -18.02
C PHE A 96 4.61 5.33 -18.55
N LEU A 97 4.45 4.99 -19.82
CA LEU A 97 5.42 4.14 -20.52
C LEU A 97 6.53 5.05 -21.06
N ALA A 98 7.75 4.87 -20.56
CA ALA A 98 8.93 5.52 -21.12
C ALA A 98 9.53 4.62 -22.21
N ALA A 99 9.50 5.08 -23.46
CA ALA A 99 10.34 4.51 -24.50
C ALA A 99 11.68 5.27 -24.50
N ILE A 100 12.77 4.56 -24.21
CA ILE A 100 14.13 5.08 -24.27
C ILE A 100 14.76 4.55 -25.54
N GLY A 101 15.15 5.46 -26.44
CA GLY A 101 15.85 5.12 -27.67
C GLY A 101 16.96 6.13 -27.95
N SER A 102 18.04 5.66 -28.56
CA SER A 102 19.13 6.51 -29.03
C SER A 102 19.16 6.51 -30.55
N THR A 103 19.34 7.67 -31.16
CA THR A 103 19.57 7.78 -32.61
C THR A 103 21.03 8.12 -32.86
N VAL A 104 21.68 7.31 -33.68
CA VAL A 104 23.10 7.47 -34.03
C VAL A 104 23.17 7.99 -35.46
N VAL A 105 23.69 9.20 -35.66
CA VAL A 105 24.07 9.68 -36.99
C VAL A 105 25.49 9.20 -37.26
N SER A 106 25.65 8.27 -38.20
CA SER A 106 26.93 7.62 -38.49
C SER A 106 28.06 8.65 -38.69
N GLY A 107 29.14 8.49 -37.92
CA GLY A 107 30.40 9.20 -38.12
C GLY A 107 30.60 10.54 -37.39
N ARG A 108 29.68 11.00 -36.51
CA ARG A 108 29.87 12.28 -35.77
C ARG A 108 30.02 12.17 -34.25
N GLY A 109 29.89 10.98 -33.66
CA GLY A 109 30.04 10.78 -32.21
C GLY A 109 29.04 11.59 -31.37
N LYS A 110 27.88 11.90 -31.93
CA LYS A 110 26.78 12.59 -31.26
C LYS A 110 25.57 11.68 -31.27
N ASP A 111 25.36 11.01 -30.15
CA ASP A 111 24.18 10.21 -29.90
C ASP A 111 23.11 11.13 -29.32
N LEU A 112 21.87 11.01 -29.82
CA LEU A 112 20.73 11.75 -29.30
C LEU A 112 19.83 10.78 -28.56
N ASP A 113 19.74 10.95 -27.23
CA ASP A 113 18.79 10.23 -26.40
C ASP A 113 17.42 10.88 -26.51
N ILE A 114 16.44 10.11 -26.96
CA ILE A 114 15.05 10.56 -27.08
C ILE A 114 14.27 9.99 -25.91
N TRP A 115 13.68 10.88 -25.12
CA TRP A 115 12.70 10.51 -24.12
C TRP A 115 11.30 10.89 -24.60
N VAL A 116 10.44 9.89 -24.80
CA VAL A 116 9.02 10.10 -25.11
C VAL A 116 8.19 9.73 -23.89
N ASN A 117 7.41 10.70 -23.40
CA ASN A 117 6.41 10.47 -22.37
C ASN A 117 5.08 10.13 -23.04
N LEU A 118 4.69 8.86 -23.00
CA LEU A 118 3.40 8.41 -23.53
C LEU A 118 2.36 8.50 -22.41
N ASN A 119 1.45 9.46 -22.53
CA ASN A 119 0.34 9.62 -21.62
C ASN A 119 -0.60 8.42 -21.78
N MET A 120 -0.56 7.47 -20.85
CA MET A 120 -1.43 6.31 -20.90
C MET A 120 -2.78 6.71 -20.32
N GLY A 121 -3.83 6.73 -21.15
CA GLY A 121 -5.18 6.97 -20.65
C GLY A 121 -5.53 6.00 -19.51
N LYS A 122 -6.30 6.48 -18.53
CA LYS A 122 -6.66 5.79 -17.28
C LYS A 122 -7.01 4.29 -17.40
N GLY A 123 -7.69 3.89 -18.49
CA GLY A 123 -8.04 2.48 -18.73
C GLY A 123 -6.88 1.58 -19.17
N ALA A 124 -5.83 2.13 -19.78
CA ALA A 124 -4.65 1.37 -20.19
C ALA A 124 -3.69 1.15 -19.02
N SER A 125 -3.56 2.12 -18.11
CA SER A 125 -2.76 2.01 -16.90
C SER A 125 -3.35 1.02 -15.89
N GLU A 126 -4.67 1.02 -15.70
CA GLU A 126 -5.36 0.02 -14.86
C GLU A 126 -5.22 -1.41 -15.38
N LYS A 127 -5.13 -1.61 -16.70
CA LYS A 127 -4.90 -2.93 -17.29
C LYS A 127 -3.46 -3.41 -17.08
N LEU A 128 -2.48 -2.54 -17.34
CA LEU A 128 -1.06 -2.87 -17.16
C LEU A 128 -0.71 -3.22 -15.70
N LEU A 129 -1.29 -2.49 -14.73
CA LEU A 129 -1.07 -2.74 -13.31
C LEU A 129 -1.71 -4.04 -12.79
N LYS A 130 -2.71 -4.58 -13.50
CA LYS A 130 -3.32 -5.89 -13.16
C LYS A 130 -2.57 -7.08 -13.75
N ASP A 131 -1.77 -6.83 -14.78
CA ASP A 131 -1.01 -7.85 -15.51
C ASP A 131 0.45 -8.00 -15.01
N LEU A 132 0.87 -7.17 -14.03
CA LEU A 132 2.14 -7.26 -13.28
C LEU A 132 1.92 -7.95 -11.93
#